data_AF-A0A2A2KCR2-F1
#
_entry.id   AF-A0A2A2KCR2-F1
#
_cell.length_a   1.000
_cell.length_b   1.000
_cell.length_c   1.000
_cell.angle_alpha   90.00
_cell.angle_beta   90.00
_cell.angle_gamma   90.00
#
_symmetry.space_group_name_H-M   'P 1'
#
loop_
_entity.id
_entity.type
_entity.pdbx_description
1 polymer ?
#
loop_
_entity_poly.entity_id
_entity_poly.type
_entity_poly.pdbx_seq_one_letter_code
_entity_poly.pdbx_strand_id
1 'polypeptide(L)'
;MIINKLANLTQKDRETFFWISNFILLVCGVVSFIIGIWMYIEKSDFAELTPASYSAMTSAGICAFTGASMCIICIIGCLVVWFRSKIMLITYVAFIIILGITQLLITITGLFNTENAQEFIRKDLLKNINSTHVLSQMGHKVELRITWDHMQETLQCCGVDRPDDWFYSKQWPNSQYVPDSCCNITNFASENDTYHCGMLPENRNLWHQQGCYPVFIDWLFHHIYIITWLAVVLVIVEIIVLIASILIWKPISEFHRIHQKRNHRRRLVEEANEELRLNPMDRIGNAANEPESVDQIT
;
A
#
# COMPACT_ATOMS: atom_id res chain seq x y z
N MET A 1 -24.63 -12.03 15.52
CA MET A 1 -24.52 -12.13 16.99
C MET A 1 -23.51 -11.12 17.58
N ILE A 2 -22.28 -11.04 17.05
CA ILE A 2 -21.24 -10.11 17.54
C ILE A 2 -21.63 -8.64 17.38
N ILE A 3 -22.15 -8.23 16.22
CA ILE A 3 -22.54 -6.83 15.96
C ILE A 3 -23.62 -6.33 16.94
N ASN A 4 -24.61 -7.15 17.27
CA ASN A 4 -25.65 -6.77 18.24
C ASN A 4 -25.09 -6.62 19.66
N LYS A 5 -24.09 -7.42 20.03
CA LYS A 5 -23.40 -7.31 21.32
C LYS A 5 -22.52 -6.05 21.37
N LEU A 6 -21.85 -5.72 20.25
CA LEU A 6 -21.07 -4.48 20.09
C LEU A 6 -21.96 -3.22 20.05
N ALA A 7 -23.19 -3.32 19.54
CA ALA A 7 -24.13 -2.20 19.50
C ALA A 7 -24.61 -1.77 20.91
N ASN A 8 -24.59 -2.68 21.88
CA ASN A 8 -24.94 -2.43 23.28
C ASN A 8 -23.77 -1.88 24.12
N LEU A 9 -22.60 -1.64 23.51
CA LEU A 9 -21.46 -1.03 24.20
C LEU A 9 -21.76 0.41 24.62
N THR A 10 -21.18 0.82 25.74
CA THR A 10 -21.29 2.21 26.19
C THR A 10 -20.55 3.14 25.21
N GLN A 11 -20.87 4.44 25.25
CA GLN A 11 -20.20 5.40 24.38
C GLN A 11 -18.67 5.41 24.58
N LYS A 12 -18.20 5.27 25.82
CA LYS A 12 -16.78 5.24 26.17
C LYS A 12 -16.08 3.99 25.63
N ASP A 13 -16.76 2.84 25.67
CA ASP A 13 -16.21 1.58 25.14
C ASP A 13 -16.07 1.64 23.61
N ARG A 14 -17.04 2.24 22.90
CA ARG A 14 -16.98 2.43 21.43
C ARG A 14 -15.81 3.32 21.01
N GLU A 15 -15.59 4.41 21.74
CA GLU A 15 -14.45 5.31 21.49
C GLU A 15 -13.13 4.59 21.77
N THR A 16 -13.04 3.85 22.88
CA THR A 16 -11.83 3.07 23.24
C THR A 16 -11.52 2.00 22.20
N PHE A 17 -12.53 1.26 21.73
CA PHE A 17 -12.37 0.24 20.69
C PHE A 17 -11.82 0.85 19.39
N PHE A 18 -12.38 1.99 18.96
CA PHE A 18 -11.89 2.71 17.78
C PHE A 18 -10.42 3.15 17.93
N TRP A 19 -10.06 3.72 19.08
CA TRP A 19 -8.68 4.11 19.38
C TRP A 19 -7.71 2.94 19.29
N ILE A 20 -8.06 1.79 19.87
CA ILE A 20 -7.22 0.59 19.83
C ILE A 20 -7.07 0.10 18.39
N SER A 21 -8.17 -0.03 17.63
CA SER A 21 -8.08 -0.49 16.24
C SER A 21 -7.29 0.46 15.34
N ASN A 22 -7.44 1.77 15.53
CA ASN A 22 -6.70 2.79 14.78
C ASN A 22 -5.22 2.78 15.15
N PHE A 23 -4.88 2.53 16.41
CA PHE A 23 -3.49 2.39 16.85
C PHE A 23 -2.82 1.15 16.25
N ILE A 24 -3.54 0.00 16.19
CA ILE A 24 -3.03 -1.20 15.53
C ILE A 24 -2.75 -0.92 14.04
N LEU A 25 -3.68 -0.26 13.34
CA LEU A 25 -3.48 0.12 11.95
C LEU A 25 -2.29 1.07 11.77
N LEU A 26 -2.09 2.01 12.70
CA LEU A 26 -0.94 2.91 12.69
C LEU A 26 0.38 2.14 12.83
N VAL A 27 0.46 1.17 13.73
CA VAL A 27 1.65 0.33 13.89
C VAL A 27 1.92 -0.43 12.58
N CYS A 28 0.91 -1.03 11.96
CA CYS A 28 1.05 -1.66 10.65
C CYS A 28 1.56 -0.68 9.58
N GLY A 29 1.05 0.54 9.55
CA GLY A 29 1.50 1.60 8.64
C GLY A 29 2.96 2.02 8.86
N VAL A 30 3.38 2.18 10.11
CA VAL A 30 4.77 2.52 10.47
C VAL A 30 5.72 1.40 10.10
N VAL A 31 5.38 0.14 10.40
CA VAL A 31 6.19 -1.01 10.00
C VAL A 31 6.31 -1.08 8.47
N SER A 32 5.21 -0.92 7.74
CA SER A 32 5.22 -0.88 6.27
C SER A 32 6.09 0.26 5.73
N PHE A 33 6.02 1.45 6.33
CA PHE A 33 6.85 2.59 5.93
C PHE A 33 8.35 2.34 6.17
N ILE A 34 8.71 1.77 7.33
CA ILE A 34 10.10 1.41 7.66
C ILE A 34 10.61 0.36 6.68
N ILE A 35 9.81 -0.69 6.40
CA ILE A 35 10.18 -1.72 5.41
C ILE A 35 10.36 -1.09 4.03
N GLY A 36 9.47 -0.18 3.61
CA GLY A 36 9.59 0.53 2.34
C GLY A 36 10.88 1.34 2.22
N ILE A 37 11.25 2.07 3.28
CA ILE A 37 12.53 2.82 3.35
C ILE A 37 13.72 1.85 3.36
N TRP A 38 13.66 0.81 4.18
CA TRP A 38 14.72 -0.20 4.26
C TRP A 38 14.98 -0.84 2.90
N MET A 39 13.91 -1.27 2.22
CA MET A 39 13.96 -1.78 0.86
C MET A 39 14.51 -0.74 -0.12
N TYR A 40 14.25 0.55 0.08
CA TYR A 40 14.79 1.60 -0.80
C TYR A 40 16.30 1.79 -0.60
N ILE A 41 16.79 1.68 0.64
CA ILE A 41 18.21 1.86 0.99
C ILE A 41 19.03 0.63 0.59
N GLU A 42 18.57 -0.59 0.93
CA GLU A 42 19.26 -1.85 0.63
C GLU A 42 19.24 -2.19 -0.88
N LYS A 43 18.47 -1.42 -1.67
CA LYS A 43 18.35 -1.55 -3.12
C LYS A 43 19.49 -0.97 -3.94
N SER A 44 20.58 -0.50 -3.32
CA SER A 44 21.84 -0.41 -4.09
C SER A 44 22.25 -1.76 -4.66
N ASP A 45 21.85 -2.88 -4.03
CA ASP A 45 22.44 -4.19 -4.34
C ASP A 45 21.43 -5.20 -4.96
N PHE A 46 20.12 -5.09 -4.67
CA PHE A 46 19.09 -6.07 -5.11
C PHE A 46 18.09 -5.58 -6.17
N ALA A 47 18.08 -4.28 -6.51
CA ALA A 47 17.11 -3.72 -7.49
C ALA A 47 17.28 -4.25 -8.92
N GLU A 48 18.42 -4.87 -9.12
CA GLU A 48 18.92 -5.41 -10.35
C GLU A 48 18.29 -6.76 -10.70
N LEU A 49 17.92 -7.59 -9.71
CA LEU A 49 17.38 -8.95 -9.88
C LEU A 49 15.98 -9.02 -10.53
N THR A 50 15.24 -7.92 -10.53
CA THR A 50 13.86 -7.89 -11.04
C THR A 50 13.79 -7.26 -12.43
N PRO A 51 13.11 -7.90 -13.41
CA PRO A 51 12.67 -7.31 -14.66
C PRO A 51 12.33 -5.82 -14.56
N ALA A 52 12.67 -4.99 -15.54
CA ALA A 52 12.35 -3.56 -15.53
C ALA A 52 10.84 -3.27 -15.41
N SER A 53 9.98 -4.25 -15.75
CA SER A 53 8.53 -4.26 -15.53
C SER A 53 8.11 -4.42 -14.06
N TYR A 54 9.00 -4.95 -13.21
CA TYR A 54 8.85 -5.16 -11.77
C TYR A 54 9.99 -4.51 -10.98
N SER A 55 10.53 -3.39 -11.47
CA SER A 55 11.67 -2.72 -10.84
C SER A 55 11.43 -2.58 -9.34
N ALA A 56 12.39 -3.05 -8.57
CA ALA A 56 12.29 -3.02 -7.13
C ALA A 56 12.22 -1.56 -6.61
N MET A 57 12.71 -0.57 -7.35
CA MET A 57 12.51 0.85 -7.00
C MET A 57 11.01 1.23 -6.99
N THR A 58 10.25 0.69 -7.95
CA THR A 58 8.79 0.87 -8.03
C THR A 58 8.10 0.19 -6.85
N SER A 59 8.53 -1.03 -6.46
CA SER A 59 7.93 -1.74 -5.32
C SER A 59 8.25 -1.12 -3.96
N ALA A 60 9.49 -0.68 -3.73
CA ALA A 60 9.89 0.03 -2.51
C ALA A 60 9.16 1.38 -2.39
N GLY A 61 9.09 2.14 -3.48
CA GLY A 61 8.38 3.42 -3.52
C GLY A 61 6.89 3.28 -3.22
N ILE A 62 6.23 2.27 -3.81
CA ILE A 62 4.82 1.97 -3.51
C ILE A 62 4.64 1.56 -2.05
N CYS A 63 5.50 0.70 -1.51
CA CYS A 63 5.43 0.26 -0.11
C CYS A 63 5.59 1.43 0.86
N ALA A 64 6.60 2.29 0.65
CA ALA A 64 6.82 3.48 1.46
C ALA A 64 5.66 4.48 1.34
N PHE A 65 5.17 4.75 0.13
CA PHE A 65 4.05 5.64 -0.09
C PHE A 65 2.77 5.14 0.59
N THR A 66 2.46 3.85 0.46
CA THR A 66 1.31 3.24 1.12
C THR A 66 1.46 3.30 2.63
N GLY A 67 2.63 2.96 3.20
CA GLY A 67 2.89 3.08 4.64
C GLY A 67 2.73 4.51 5.18
N ALA A 68 3.24 5.50 4.45
CA ALA A 68 3.09 6.91 4.81
C ALA A 68 1.63 7.38 4.75
N SER A 69 0.90 7.00 3.70
CA SER A 69 -0.52 7.35 3.57
C SER A 69 -1.38 6.70 4.66
N MET A 70 -1.11 5.45 5.04
CA MET A 70 -1.73 4.80 6.19
C MET A 70 -1.50 5.57 7.49
N CYS A 71 -0.27 6.04 7.74
CA CYS A 71 0.05 6.85 8.91
C CYS A 71 -0.77 8.16 8.94
N ILE A 72 -0.88 8.86 7.80
CA ILE A 72 -1.68 10.08 7.67
C ILE A 72 -3.16 9.79 7.95
N ILE A 73 -3.71 8.71 7.37
CA ILE A 73 -5.09 8.28 7.59
C ILE A 73 -5.33 7.98 9.09
N CYS A 74 -4.38 7.34 9.77
CA CYS A 74 -4.48 7.06 11.19
C CYS A 74 -4.47 8.33 12.04
N ILE A 75 -3.66 9.35 11.67
CA ILE A 75 -3.70 10.67 12.31
C ILE A 75 -5.08 11.29 12.13
N ILE A 76 -5.65 11.27 10.92
CA ILE A 76 -7.02 11.73 10.67
C ILE A 76 -8.01 10.98 11.55
N GLY A 77 -7.86 9.66 11.72
CA GLY A 77 -8.66 8.84 12.63
C GLY A 77 -8.63 9.35 14.08
N CYS A 78 -7.45 9.72 14.60
CA CYS A 78 -7.33 10.34 15.92
C CYS A 78 -8.08 11.68 15.99
N LEU A 79 -7.97 12.51 14.95
CA LEU A 79 -8.63 13.81 14.86
C LEU A 79 -10.15 13.69 14.75
N VAL A 80 -10.69 12.61 14.19
CA VAL A 80 -12.14 12.34 14.14
C VAL A 80 -12.74 12.28 15.54
N VAL A 81 -12.09 11.60 16.48
CA VAL A 81 -12.59 11.47 17.85
C VAL A 81 -12.45 12.79 18.61
N TRP A 82 -11.35 13.52 18.38
CA TRP A 82 -11.09 14.81 19.03
C TRP A 82 -12.07 15.88 18.58
N PHE A 83 -12.16 16.14 17.27
CA PHE A 83 -12.99 17.21 16.73
C PHE A 83 -14.46 16.83 16.65
N ARG A 84 -14.77 15.52 16.70
CA ARG A 84 -16.11 14.97 16.45
C ARG A 84 -16.71 15.64 15.22
N SER A 85 -16.12 15.37 14.05
CA SER A 85 -16.56 15.92 12.76
C SER A 85 -16.99 14.82 11.81
N LYS A 86 -18.22 14.91 11.29
CA LYS A 86 -18.81 13.95 10.34
C LYS A 86 -18.01 13.89 9.06
N ILE A 87 -17.57 15.05 8.57
CA ILE A 87 -16.82 15.14 7.32
C ILE A 87 -15.51 14.35 7.46
N MET A 88 -14.79 14.53 8.58
CA MET A 88 -13.55 13.80 8.84
C MET A 88 -13.78 12.29 8.99
N LEU A 89 -14.90 11.88 9.60
CA LEU A 89 -15.25 10.46 9.71
C LEU A 89 -15.56 9.86 8.34
N ILE A 90 -16.29 10.58 7.48
CA ILE A 90 -16.60 10.13 6.11
C ILE A 90 -15.33 10.00 5.28
N THR A 91 -14.43 10.98 5.33
CA THR A 91 -13.17 10.93 4.59
C THR A 91 -12.30 9.77 5.08
N TYR A 92 -12.18 9.57 6.39
CA TYR A 92 -11.48 8.43 6.97
C TYR A 92 -12.01 7.09 6.45
N VAL A 93 -13.33 6.87 6.53
CA VAL A 93 -13.97 5.63 6.05
C VAL A 93 -13.76 5.44 4.54
N ALA A 94 -13.87 6.51 3.74
CA ALA A 94 -13.64 6.44 2.30
C ALA A 94 -12.21 5.98 1.97
N PHE A 95 -11.20 6.51 2.67
CA PHE A 95 -9.81 6.09 2.48
C PHE A 95 -9.58 4.62 2.87
N ILE A 96 -10.13 4.17 4.00
CA ILE A 96 -10.02 2.75 4.41
C ILE A 96 -10.68 1.83 3.37
N ILE A 97 -11.82 2.20 2.81
CA ILE A 97 -12.47 1.42 1.74
C ILE A 97 -11.61 1.38 0.48
N ILE A 98 -11.01 2.51 0.09
CA ILE A 98 -10.11 2.56 -1.07
C ILE A 98 -8.89 1.64 -0.85
N LEU A 99 -8.27 1.67 0.33
CA LEU A 99 -7.17 0.77 0.69
C LEU A 99 -7.60 -0.70 0.54
N GLY A 100 -8.73 -1.09 1.16
CA GLY A 100 -9.24 -2.45 1.04
C GLY A 100 -9.55 -2.88 -0.39
N ILE A 101 -10.13 -2.00 -1.22
CA ILE A 101 -10.38 -2.30 -2.65
C ILE A 101 -9.06 -2.51 -3.39
N THR A 102 -8.07 -1.62 -3.21
CA THR A 102 -6.77 -1.76 -3.89
C THR A 102 -6.08 -3.06 -3.48
N GLN A 103 -6.17 -3.43 -2.21
CA GLN A 103 -5.58 -4.66 -1.70
C GLN A 103 -6.25 -5.92 -2.24
N LEU A 104 -7.58 -5.91 -2.35
CA LEU A 104 -8.34 -7.00 -2.99
C LEU A 104 -7.97 -7.13 -4.47
N LEU A 105 -7.87 -6.02 -5.21
CA LEU A 105 -7.49 -6.04 -6.63
C LEU A 105 -6.07 -6.60 -6.83
N ILE A 106 -5.11 -6.19 -5.99
CA ILE A 106 -3.73 -6.71 -6.03
C ILE A 106 -3.72 -8.21 -5.73
N THR A 107 -4.42 -8.63 -4.68
CA THR A 107 -4.47 -10.04 -4.25
C THR A 107 -5.11 -10.93 -5.32
N ILE A 108 -6.24 -10.50 -5.90
CA ILE A 108 -6.92 -11.22 -6.98
C ILE A 108 -6.00 -11.30 -8.20
N THR A 109 -5.44 -10.18 -8.65
CA THR A 109 -4.56 -10.17 -9.84
C THR A 109 -3.32 -11.05 -9.64
N GLY A 110 -2.75 -11.08 -8.44
CA GLY A 110 -1.62 -11.93 -8.09
C GLY A 110 -1.95 -13.43 -8.09
N LEU A 111 -3.16 -13.82 -7.67
CA LEU A 111 -3.57 -15.22 -7.60
C LEU A 111 -4.06 -15.79 -8.96
N PHE A 112 -4.72 -14.99 -9.79
CA PHE A 112 -5.34 -15.50 -11.02
C PHE A 112 -4.37 -15.57 -12.22
N ASN A 113 -3.29 -14.78 -12.22
CA ASN A 113 -2.37 -14.71 -13.36
C ASN A 113 -1.05 -15.44 -13.13
N THR A 114 -1.00 -16.46 -12.26
CA THR A 114 0.25 -17.14 -11.91
C THR A 114 0.92 -17.81 -13.12
N GLU A 115 0.17 -18.53 -13.96
CA GLU A 115 0.72 -19.20 -15.16
C GLU A 115 1.22 -18.20 -16.21
N ASN A 116 0.40 -17.19 -16.52
CA ASN A 116 0.77 -16.12 -17.44
C ASN A 116 1.98 -15.32 -16.92
N ALA A 117 2.06 -15.10 -15.60
CA ALA A 117 3.16 -14.41 -14.96
C ALA A 117 4.45 -15.25 -15.04
N GLN A 118 4.38 -16.56 -14.82
CA GLN A 118 5.52 -17.47 -14.97
C GLN A 118 6.08 -17.42 -16.40
N GLU A 119 5.22 -17.53 -17.41
CA GLU A 119 5.65 -17.47 -18.82
C GLU A 119 6.23 -16.09 -19.17
N PHE A 120 5.61 -15.01 -18.66
CA PHE A 120 6.10 -13.65 -18.86
C PHE A 120 7.48 -13.45 -18.23
N ILE A 121 7.68 -13.91 -16.98
CA ILE A 121 8.96 -13.85 -16.27
C ILE A 121 10.04 -14.61 -17.05
N ARG A 122 9.74 -15.83 -17.52
CA ARG A 122 10.68 -16.62 -18.33
C ARG A 122 11.11 -15.87 -19.60
N LYS A 123 10.14 -15.33 -20.34
CA LYS A 123 10.40 -14.57 -21.58
C LYS A 123 11.21 -13.31 -21.29
N ASP A 124 10.94 -12.63 -20.18
CA ASP A 124 11.69 -11.44 -19.79
C ASP A 124 13.14 -11.77 -19.40
N LEU A 125 13.37 -12.86 -18.66
CA LEU A 125 14.72 -13.37 -18.36
C LEU A 125 15.50 -13.71 -19.63
N LEU A 126 14.88 -14.42 -20.59
CA LEU A 126 15.49 -14.75 -21.89
C LEU A 126 15.80 -13.50 -22.75
N LYS A 127 15.05 -12.42 -22.55
CA LYS A 127 15.33 -11.14 -23.22
C LYS A 127 16.48 -10.40 -22.52
N ASN A 128 16.51 -10.43 -21.20
CA ASN A 128 17.49 -9.72 -20.38
C ASN A 128 18.88 -10.37 -20.45
N ILE A 129 18.99 -11.70 -20.56
CA ILE A 129 20.29 -12.39 -20.75
C ILE A 129 21.00 -11.96 -22.05
N ASN A 130 20.23 -11.52 -23.05
CA ASN A 130 20.74 -10.99 -24.32
C ASN A 130 21.05 -9.49 -24.31
N SER A 131 20.80 -8.82 -23.18
CA SER A 131 20.89 -7.37 -23.03
C SER A 131 22.00 -7.04 -22.04
N THR A 132 22.85 -6.07 -22.37
CA THR A 132 23.97 -5.67 -21.48
C THR A 132 23.56 -4.59 -20.48
N HIS A 133 22.48 -3.86 -20.79
CA HIS A 133 21.91 -2.82 -19.94
C HIS A 133 20.40 -2.71 -20.19
N VAL A 134 19.64 -2.31 -19.17
CA VAL A 134 18.26 -1.83 -19.36
C VAL A 134 18.21 -0.36 -18.96
N LEU A 135 17.47 0.44 -19.73
CA LEU A 135 17.08 1.77 -19.28
C LEU A 135 15.94 1.60 -18.27
N SER A 136 16.20 1.94 -17.00
CA SER A 136 15.14 2.07 -16.01
C SER A 136 14.08 3.07 -16.50
N GLN A 137 12.86 3.00 -15.94
CA GLN A 137 11.81 3.99 -16.23
C GLN A 137 12.24 5.44 -15.90
N MET A 138 13.31 5.62 -15.11
CA MET A 138 13.92 6.91 -14.77
C MET A 138 15.13 7.27 -15.66
N GLY A 139 15.31 6.60 -16.80
CA GLY A 139 16.36 6.90 -17.78
C GLY A 139 17.78 6.49 -17.37
N HIS A 140 17.96 5.87 -16.20
CA HIS A 140 19.26 5.35 -15.76
C HIS A 140 19.56 4.02 -16.44
N LYS A 141 20.80 3.87 -16.93
CA LYS A 141 21.32 2.58 -17.41
C LYS A 141 21.59 1.69 -16.20
N VAL A 142 20.81 0.63 -16.05
CA VAL A 142 21.05 -0.44 -15.09
C VAL A 142 21.90 -1.49 -15.78
N GLU A 143 23.03 -1.85 -15.17
CA GLU A 143 23.94 -2.83 -15.73
C GLU A 143 23.42 -4.23 -15.39
N LEU A 144 22.86 -4.92 -16.39
CA LEU A 144 22.27 -6.25 -16.20
C LEU A 144 23.29 -7.33 -15.80
N ARG A 145 24.58 -7.03 -15.84
CA ARG A 145 25.62 -7.98 -15.47
C ARG A 145 25.67 -8.19 -13.96
N ILE A 146 25.68 -7.11 -13.20
CA ILE A 146 25.74 -7.14 -11.73
C ILE A 146 24.46 -7.84 -11.19
N THR A 147 23.32 -7.61 -11.83
CA THR A 147 22.08 -8.39 -11.65
C THR A 147 22.29 -9.90 -11.78
N TRP A 148 22.80 -10.33 -12.93
CA TRP A 148 22.87 -11.74 -13.27
C TRP A 148 23.88 -12.45 -12.39
N ASP A 149 25.01 -11.79 -12.10
CA ASP A 149 26.05 -12.34 -11.25
C ASP A 149 25.52 -12.59 -9.84
N HIS A 150 24.85 -11.60 -9.25
CA HIS A 150 24.25 -11.72 -7.93
C HIS A 150 23.12 -12.77 -7.87
N MET A 151 22.30 -12.86 -8.92
CA MET A 151 21.24 -13.87 -9.03
C MET A 151 21.83 -15.29 -9.02
N GLN A 152 22.87 -15.50 -9.83
CA GLN A 152 23.51 -16.80 -10.02
C GLN A 152 24.26 -17.24 -8.76
N GLU A 153 24.95 -16.33 -8.09
CA GLU A 153 25.60 -16.59 -6.81
C GLU A 153 24.60 -16.93 -5.71
N THR A 154 23.52 -16.13 -5.59
CA THR A 154 22.52 -16.27 -4.52
C THR A 154 21.68 -17.54 -4.68
N LEU A 155 21.28 -17.86 -5.92
CA LEU A 155 20.41 -19.01 -6.21
C LEU A 155 21.18 -20.25 -6.68
N GLN A 156 22.52 -20.16 -6.77
CA GLN A 156 23.40 -21.25 -7.19
C GLN A 156 22.96 -21.91 -8.51
N CYS A 157 22.69 -21.06 -9.51
CA CYS A 157 22.12 -21.43 -10.81
C CYS A 157 22.91 -20.78 -11.96
N CYS A 158 22.70 -21.23 -13.19
CA CYS A 158 23.34 -20.61 -14.37
C CYS A 158 22.44 -20.58 -15.60
N GLY A 159 22.40 -19.42 -16.25
CA GLY A 159 21.53 -19.17 -17.41
C GLY A 159 20.05 -19.11 -17.02
N VAL A 160 19.15 -19.04 -18.01
CA VAL A 160 17.70 -18.97 -17.73
C VAL A 160 17.17 -20.37 -17.45
N ASP A 161 17.32 -21.26 -18.42
CA ASP A 161 16.94 -22.66 -18.33
C ASP A 161 18.16 -23.57 -18.20
N ARG A 162 19.27 -23.19 -18.86
CA ARG A 162 20.52 -23.94 -18.89
C ARG A 162 21.73 -23.00 -19.01
N PRO A 163 22.93 -23.44 -18.62
CA PRO A 163 24.16 -22.68 -18.85
C PRO A 163 24.39 -22.29 -20.32
N ASP A 164 23.95 -23.16 -21.24
CA ASP A 164 24.10 -22.96 -22.69
C ASP A 164 23.40 -21.70 -23.20
N ASP A 165 22.43 -21.15 -22.46
CA ASP A 165 21.75 -19.90 -22.82
C ASP A 165 22.73 -18.73 -22.99
N TRP A 166 23.85 -18.75 -22.25
CA TRP A 166 24.92 -17.75 -22.37
C TRP A 166 25.68 -17.81 -23.70
N PHE A 167 25.71 -18.95 -24.38
CA PHE A 167 26.42 -19.10 -25.67
C PHE A 167 25.70 -18.38 -26.80
N TYR A 168 24.41 -18.15 -26.64
CA TYR A 168 23.59 -17.38 -27.57
C TYR A 168 23.54 -15.90 -27.19
N SER A 169 24.16 -15.52 -26.07
CA SER A 169 24.20 -14.13 -25.62
C SER A 169 25.05 -13.27 -26.55
N LYS A 170 24.66 -12.00 -26.71
CA LYS A 170 25.44 -11.00 -27.45
C LYS A 170 26.76 -10.63 -26.76
N GLN A 171 26.99 -11.15 -25.57
CA GLN A 171 28.09 -10.79 -24.69
C GLN A 171 29.41 -11.42 -25.12
N TRP A 172 29.38 -12.68 -25.53
CA TRP A 172 30.56 -13.42 -26.00
C TRP A 172 30.24 -14.11 -27.34
N PRO A 173 30.22 -13.35 -28.45
CA PRO A 173 29.89 -13.92 -29.75
C PRO A 173 30.87 -15.04 -30.13
N ASN A 174 30.33 -16.17 -30.59
CA ASN A 174 31.08 -17.35 -31.00
C ASN A 174 31.97 -18.00 -29.92
N SER A 175 31.75 -17.69 -28.64
CA SER A 175 32.46 -18.33 -27.53
C SER A 175 31.48 -19.11 -26.66
N GLN A 176 31.92 -20.25 -26.14
CA GLN A 176 31.13 -21.06 -25.22
C GLN A 176 31.48 -20.70 -23.76
N TYR A 177 31.28 -19.43 -23.42
CA TYR A 177 31.62 -18.89 -22.09
C TYR A 177 30.37 -18.57 -21.29
N VAL A 178 30.53 -18.66 -19.97
CA VAL A 178 29.55 -18.24 -18.97
C VAL A 178 30.19 -17.18 -18.06
N PRO A 179 29.41 -16.36 -17.34
CA PRO A 179 29.94 -15.51 -16.27
C PRO A 179 30.61 -16.34 -15.16
N ASP A 180 31.57 -15.78 -14.44
CA ASP A 180 32.25 -16.48 -13.34
C ASP A 180 31.31 -16.74 -12.15
N SER A 181 30.21 -15.99 -12.00
CA SER A 181 29.12 -16.25 -11.04
C SER A 181 28.38 -17.57 -11.30
N CYS A 182 28.49 -18.17 -12.49
CA CYS A 182 27.96 -19.50 -12.78
C CYS A 182 28.83 -20.64 -12.21
N CYS A 183 30.00 -20.31 -11.68
CA CYS A 183 30.97 -21.30 -11.20
C CYS A 183 30.60 -21.84 -9.82
N ASN A 184 30.53 -23.16 -9.73
CA ASN A 184 30.24 -23.82 -8.47
C ASN A 184 31.52 -23.92 -7.63
N ILE A 185 31.63 -23.03 -6.64
CA ILE A 185 32.79 -22.90 -5.73
C ILE A 185 33.11 -24.22 -5.02
N THR A 186 32.12 -25.10 -4.79
CA THR A 186 32.33 -26.40 -4.13
C THR A 186 33.20 -27.38 -4.92
N ASN A 187 33.38 -27.14 -6.22
CA ASN A 187 34.22 -27.97 -7.08
C ASN A 187 35.69 -27.53 -7.09
N PHE A 188 36.04 -26.45 -6.39
CA PHE A 188 37.39 -25.88 -6.36
C PHE A 188 38.06 -26.11 -5.00
N ALA A 189 39.36 -26.42 -5.00
CA ALA A 189 40.13 -26.67 -3.79
C ALA A 189 40.58 -25.38 -3.07
N SER A 190 40.50 -24.23 -3.75
CA SER A 190 40.91 -22.91 -3.28
C SER A 190 40.02 -21.83 -3.92
N GLU A 191 39.59 -20.82 -3.16
CA GLU A 191 38.80 -19.67 -3.66
C GLU A 191 39.53 -18.87 -4.75
N ASN A 192 40.86 -18.98 -4.89
CA ASN A 192 41.60 -18.31 -5.95
C ASN A 192 41.53 -19.03 -7.31
N ASP A 193 41.05 -20.27 -7.36
CA ASP A 193 40.95 -21.06 -8.60
C ASP A 193 39.61 -20.86 -9.35
N THR A 194 38.68 -20.07 -8.81
CA THR A 194 37.40 -19.74 -9.46
C THR A 194 37.50 -18.59 -10.47
N TYR A 195 38.61 -17.85 -10.49
CA TYR A 195 38.81 -16.75 -11.43
C TYR A 195 38.86 -17.28 -12.88
N HIS A 196 38.01 -16.74 -13.76
CA HIS A 196 37.87 -17.19 -15.15
C HIS A 196 37.39 -18.64 -15.35
N CYS A 197 36.76 -19.25 -14.34
CA CYS A 197 36.15 -20.57 -14.50
C CYS A 197 35.10 -20.61 -15.61
N GLY A 198 34.40 -19.50 -15.87
CA GLY A 198 33.40 -19.41 -16.93
C GLY A 198 34.00 -19.44 -18.34
N MET A 199 35.32 -19.26 -18.47
CA MET A 199 36.07 -19.27 -19.72
C MET A 199 36.85 -20.57 -19.96
N LEU A 200 36.63 -21.60 -19.14
CA LEU A 200 37.25 -22.93 -19.25
C LEU A 200 36.27 -23.94 -19.90
N PRO A 201 36.19 -24.01 -21.25
CA PRO A 201 35.18 -24.80 -21.96
C PRO A 201 35.32 -26.32 -21.80
N GLU A 202 36.50 -26.81 -21.37
CA GLU A 202 36.78 -28.24 -21.19
C GLU A 202 36.10 -28.82 -19.94
N ASN A 203 35.73 -27.98 -18.96
CA ASN A 203 35.23 -28.44 -17.66
C ASN A 203 33.83 -27.88 -17.34
N ARG A 204 32.85 -28.13 -18.21
CA ARG A 204 31.45 -27.71 -17.99
C ARG A 204 30.84 -28.20 -16.67
N ASN A 205 31.37 -29.28 -16.11
CA ASN A 205 30.95 -29.82 -14.82
C ASN A 205 31.25 -28.88 -13.63
N LEU A 206 32.11 -27.87 -13.82
CA LEU A 206 32.42 -26.86 -12.81
C LEU A 206 31.31 -25.82 -12.67
N TRP A 207 30.38 -25.73 -13.62
CA TRP A 207 29.30 -24.75 -13.61
C TRP A 207 28.03 -25.31 -12.97
N HIS A 208 27.19 -24.42 -12.44
CA HIS A 208 25.84 -24.78 -12.01
C HIS A 208 25.02 -25.30 -13.19
N GLN A 209 24.61 -26.57 -13.17
CA GLN A 209 23.86 -27.19 -14.28
C GLN A 209 22.38 -26.81 -14.31
N GLN A 210 21.87 -26.24 -13.22
CA GLN A 210 20.48 -25.85 -13.06
C GLN A 210 20.25 -24.42 -13.55
N GLY A 211 19.25 -24.22 -14.41
CA GLY A 211 18.82 -22.89 -14.84
C GLY A 211 18.25 -22.05 -13.69
N CYS A 212 18.39 -20.73 -13.78
CA CYS A 212 17.91 -19.82 -12.75
C CYS A 212 16.39 -19.65 -12.72
N TYR A 213 15.68 -19.80 -13.85
CA TYR A 213 14.22 -19.67 -13.91
C TYR A 213 13.47 -20.59 -12.92
N PRO A 214 13.68 -21.93 -12.92
CA PRO A 214 12.93 -22.81 -12.01
C PRO A 214 13.20 -22.54 -10.53
N VAL A 215 14.45 -22.21 -10.16
CA VAL A 215 14.83 -21.87 -8.78
C VAL A 215 14.26 -20.52 -8.37
N PHE A 216 14.35 -19.52 -9.25
CA PHE A 216 13.85 -18.18 -9.02
C PHE A 216 12.33 -18.14 -8.87
N ILE A 217 11.59 -18.88 -9.70
CA ILE A 217 10.14 -18.97 -9.60
C ILE A 217 9.73 -19.59 -8.26
N ASP A 218 10.37 -20.68 -7.84
CA ASP A 218 10.07 -21.32 -6.55
C ASP A 218 10.34 -20.35 -5.38
N TRP A 219 11.51 -19.71 -5.37
CA TRP A 219 11.88 -18.68 -4.40
C TRP A 219 10.89 -17.50 -4.39
N LEU A 220 10.51 -17.00 -5.57
CA LEU A 220 9.61 -15.87 -5.73
C LEU A 220 8.20 -16.19 -5.20
N PHE A 221 7.63 -17.33 -5.59
CA PHE A 221 6.31 -17.73 -5.11
C PHE A 221 6.28 -18.01 -3.61
N HIS A 222 7.37 -18.54 -3.05
CA HIS A 222 7.51 -18.69 -1.60
C HIS A 222 7.39 -17.35 -0.86
N HIS A 223 8.09 -16.32 -1.32
CA HIS A 223 8.00 -14.98 -0.72
C HIS A 223 6.67 -14.29 -0.99
N ILE A 224 6.11 -14.42 -2.21
CA ILE A 224 4.78 -13.88 -2.54
C ILE A 224 3.70 -14.49 -1.64
N TYR A 225 3.81 -15.78 -1.30
CA TYR A 225 2.88 -16.43 -0.39
C TYR A 225 2.90 -15.81 1.01
N ILE A 226 4.09 -15.52 1.57
CA ILE A 226 4.24 -14.84 2.85
C ILE A 226 3.61 -13.44 2.81
N ILE A 227 3.88 -12.66 1.75
CA ILE A 227 3.30 -11.32 1.55
C ILE A 227 1.77 -11.39 1.44
N THR A 228 1.24 -12.42 0.78
CA THR A 228 -0.20 -12.64 0.64
C THR A 228 -0.87 -12.87 1.99
N TRP A 229 -0.27 -13.64 2.89
CA TRP A 229 -0.80 -13.80 4.25
C TRP A 229 -0.77 -12.52 5.06
N LEU A 230 0.32 -11.75 4.98
CA LEU A 230 0.41 -10.44 5.63
C LEU A 230 -0.68 -9.49 5.10
N ALA A 231 -0.96 -9.53 3.80
CA ALA A 231 -2.05 -8.79 3.20
C ALA A 231 -3.42 -9.21 3.77
N VAL A 232 -3.71 -10.51 3.87
CA VAL A 232 -4.97 -10.99 4.46
C VAL A 232 -5.16 -10.49 5.90
N VAL A 233 -4.10 -10.52 6.72
CA VAL A 233 -4.14 -9.97 8.08
C VAL A 233 -4.47 -8.49 8.08
N LEU A 234 -3.87 -7.71 7.18
CA LEU A 234 -4.15 -6.27 7.06
C LEU A 234 -5.62 -6.01 6.68
N VAL A 235 -6.20 -6.78 5.75
CA VAL A 235 -7.63 -6.66 5.40
C VAL A 235 -8.53 -6.93 6.62
N ILE A 236 -8.18 -7.90 7.46
CA ILE A 236 -8.94 -8.17 8.70
C ILE A 236 -8.89 -6.96 9.63
N VAL A 237 -7.73 -6.32 9.78
CA VAL A 237 -7.57 -5.11 10.59
C VAL A 237 -8.41 -3.96 10.02
N GLU A 238 -8.40 -3.75 8.69
CA GLU A 238 -9.23 -2.74 8.03
C GLU A 238 -10.72 -2.96 8.27
N ILE A 239 -11.21 -4.21 8.20
CA ILE A 239 -12.59 -4.55 8.50
C ILE A 239 -12.94 -4.21 9.96
N ILE A 240 -12.05 -4.52 10.90
CA ILE A 240 -12.23 -4.18 12.32
C ILE A 240 -12.34 -2.65 12.50
N VAL A 241 -11.48 -1.89 11.82
CA VAL A 241 -11.49 -0.42 11.82
C VAL A 241 -12.78 0.14 11.22
N LEU A 242 -13.29 -0.46 10.13
CA LEU A 242 -14.56 -0.06 9.52
C LEU A 242 -15.73 -0.33 10.47
N ILE A 243 -15.75 -1.48 11.14
CA ILE A 243 -16.77 -1.79 12.16
C ILE A 243 -16.69 -0.76 13.29
N ALA A 244 -15.49 -0.44 13.78
CA ALA A 244 -15.31 0.57 14.81
C ALA A 244 -15.81 1.95 14.37
N SER A 245 -15.54 2.33 13.12
CA SER A 245 -16.00 3.59 12.50
C SER A 245 -17.53 3.67 12.44
N ILE A 246 -18.21 2.56 12.11
CA ILE A 246 -19.67 2.48 12.08
C ILE A 246 -20.26 2.61 13.50
N LEU A 247 -19.61 2.04 14.52
CA LEU A 247 -20.07 2.13 15.90
C LEU A 247 -20.03 3.56 16.44
N ILE A 248 -19.00 4.35 16.07
CA ILE A 248 -18.89 5.76 16.48
C ILE A 248 -19.74 6.73 15.62
N TRP A 249 -20.24 6.27 14.47
CA TRP A 249 -21.05 7.07 13.56
C TRP A 249 -22.29 7.66 14.23
N LYS A 250 -23.08 6.84 14.95
CA LYS A 250 -24.33 7.30 15.57
C LYS A 250 -24.10 8.45 16.57
N PRO A 251 -23.22 8.32 17.59
CA PRO A 251 -22.91 9.40 18.52
C PRO A 251 -22.44 10.69 17.85
N ILE A 252 -21.52 10.57 16.88
CA ILE A 252 -20.98 11.69 16.11
C ILE A 252 -22.10 12.36 15.30
N SER A 253 -22.94 11.55 14.64
CA SER A 253 -24.04 12.06 13.82
C SER A 253 -25.05 12.88 14.62
N GLU A 254 -25.35 12.43 15.85
CA GLU A 254 -26.27 13.09 16.76
C GLU A 254 -25.69 14.39 17.31
N PHE A 255 -24.43 14.38 17.75
CA PHE A 255 -23.74 15.56 18.26
C PHE A 255 -23.80 16.73 17.25
N HIS A 256 -23.53 16.47 15.97
CA HIS A 256 -23.49 17.57 15.00
C HIS A 256 -24.89 17.99 14.58
N ARG A 257 -25.87 17.09 14.60
CA ARG A 257 -27.27 17.46 14.37
C ARG A 257 -27.73 18.44 15.44
N ILE A 258 -27.35 18.23 16.70
CA ILE A 258 -27.64 19.15 17.81
C ILE A 258 -26.91 20.49 17.60
N HIS A 259 -25.62 20.45 17.26
CA HIS A 259 -24.83 21.66 17.02
C HIS A 259 -25.38 22.48 15.84
N GLN A 260 -25.72 21.83 14.73
CA GLN A 260 -26.33 22.47 13.57
C GLN A 260 -27.68 23.11 13.92
N LYS A 261 -28.54 22.42 14.67
CA LYS A 261 -29.81 22.98 15.17
C LYS A 261 -29.59 24.19 16.10
N ARG A 262 -28.55 24.17 16.93
CA ARG A 262 -28.18 25.31 17.79
C ARG A 262 -27.69 26.50 16.97
N ASN A 263 -26.81 26.28 16.00
CA ASN A 263 -26.32 27.32 15.11
C ASN A 263 -27.43 27.93 14.25
N HIS A 264 -28.34 27.10 13.71
CA HIS A 264 -29.48 27.59 12.94
C HIS A 264 -30.41 28.47 13.81
N ARG A 265 -30.73 28.05 15.04
CA ARG A 265 -31.50 28.89 15.97
C ARG A 265 -30.80 30.20 16.31
N ARG A 266 -29.47 30.23 16.46
CA ARG A 266 -28.71 31.47 16.68
C ARG A 266 -28.84 32.43 15.50
N ARG A 267 -28.69 31.93 14.26
CA ARG A 267 -28.87 32.74 13.05
C ARG A 267 -30.26 33.33 12.93
N LEU A 268 -31.32 32.54 13.21
CA LEU A 268 -32.70 33.05 13.21
C LEU A 268 -32.92 34.17 14.24
N VAL A 269 -32.30 34.06 15.42
CA VAL A 269 -32.38 35.12 16.45
C VAL A 269 -31.60 36.36 16.04
N GLU A 270 -30.44 36.20 15.40
CA GLU A 270 -29.65 37.30 14.84
C GLU A 270 -30.41 38.03 13.71
N GLU A 271 -31.03 37.29 12.79
CA GLU A 271 -31.87 37.82 11.70
C GLU A 271 -33.10 38.58 12.27
N ALA A 272 -33.83 37.98 13.22
CA ALA A 272 -34.99 38.63 13.84
C ALA A 272 -34.62 39.90 14.64
N ASN A 273 -33.47 39.91 15.32
CA ASN A 273 -32.98 41.10 16.01
C ASN A 273 -32.57 42.21 15.04
N GLU A 274 -32.05 41.87 13.87
CA GLU A 274 -31.69 42.83 12.83
C GLU A 274 -32.91 43.45 12.16
N GLU A 275 -33.94 42.65 11.86
CA GLU A 275 -35.25 43.17 11.39
C GLU A 275 -35.86 44.15 12.41
N LEU A 276 -35.76 43.83 13.71
CA LEU A 276 -36.24 44.71 14.77
C LEU A 276 -35.53 46.06 14.81
N ARG A 277 -34.23 46.10 14.46
CA ARG A 277 -33.42 47.32 14.44
C ARG A 277 -33.70 48.19 13.22
N LEU A 278 -33.96 47.56 12.07
CA LEU A 278 -34.19 48.26 10.80
C LEU A 278 -35.61 48.85 10.69
N ASN A 279 -36.62 48.20 11.30
CA ASN A 279 -38.03 48.64 11.21
C ASN A 279 -38.65 48.99 12.58
N PRO A 280 -38.18 50.04 13.28
CA PRO A 280 -38.78 50.46 14.54
C PRO A 280 -40.20 51.07 14.40
N MET A 281 -40.57 51.56 13.20
CA MET A 281 -41.82 52.31 12.98
C MET A 281 -43.08 51.47 12.70
N ASP A 282 -42.96 50.22 12.22
CA ASP A 282 -44.14 49.35 11.99
C ASP A 282 -44.84 48.93 13.31
N ARG A 283 -44.15 49.08 14.44
CA ARG A 283 -44.68 48.72 15.76
C ARG A 283 -45.64 49.78 16.32
N ILE A 284 -45.55 51.03 15.87
CA ILE A 284 -46.42 52.11 16.34
C ILE A 284 -47.77 52.08 15.60
N GLY A 285 -47.78 51.68 14.32
CA GLY A 285 -49.02 51.59 13.52
C GLY A 285 -49.98 50.48 13.95
N ASN A 286 -49.45 49.34 14.42
CA ASN A 286 -50.28 48.20 14.83
C ASN A 286 -50.89 48.35 16.23
N ALA A 287 -50.28 49.13 17.13
CA ALA A 287 -50.87 49.46 18.44
C ALA A 287 -51.99 50.50 18.34
N ALA A 288 -52.01 51.31 17.28
CA ALA A 288 -53.06 52.30 17.03
C ALA A 288 -54.36 51.70 16.44
N ASN A 289 -54.34 50.42 16.06
CA ASN A 289 -55.45 49.71 15.40
C ASN A 289 -56.12 48.64 16.30
N GLU A 290 -55.90 48.63 17.62
CA GLU A 290 -56.77 47.89 18.53
C GLU A 290 -58.09 48.67 18.70
N PRO A 291 -59.24 48.18 18.20
CA PRO A 291 -60.52 48.78 18.54
C PRO A 291 -60.81 48.52 20.02
N GLU A 292 -60.96 49.60 20.80
CA GLU A 292 -61.64 49.54 22.10
C GLU A 292 -62.99 48.86 21.90
N SER A 293 -63.13 47.64 22.42
CA SER A 293 -64.43 47.01 22.57
C SER A 293 -65.15 47.76 23.70
N VAL A 294 -66.01 48.67 23.27
CA VAL A 294 -67.02 49.34 24.09
C VAL A 294 -67.92 48.27 24.72
N ASP A 295 -67.70 47.97 25.99
CA ASP A 295 -68.70 47.33 26.84
C ASP A 295 -69.84 48.34 27.08
N GLN A 296 -70.88 48.26 26.25
CA GLN A 296 -72.22 48.69 26.59
C GLN A 296 -73.10 47.44 26.65
N ILE A 297 -73.80 47.22 27.77
CA ILE A 297 -75.27 47.17 27.85
C ILE A 297 -75.72 46.74 29.26
N THR A 298 -76.50 47.66 29.87
CA THR A 298 -77.53 47.56 30.93
C THR A 298 -77.17 47.13 32.34
#